data_AF-A0A1F6EGS9-F1
#
_entry.id   AF-A0A1F6EGS9-F1
#
_cell.length_a   1.000
_cell.length_b   1.000
_cell.length_c   1.000
_cell.angle_alpha   90.00
_cell.angle_beta   90.00
_cell.angle_gamma   90.00
#
_symmetry.space_group_name_H-M   'P 1'
#
loop_
_entity.id
_entity.type
_entity.pdbx_description
1 polymer ?
#
loop_
_entity_poly.entity_id
_entity_poly.type
_entity_poly.pdbx_seq_one_letter_code
_entity_poly.pdbx_strand_id
1 'polypeptide(L)'
;MNTPTIKRVNVTLPTETLRLLDRVAQKGDRSGFVDRAVRFYVEETGRANLKKQLRRGAVAHAKRDLSIAEEWFPLEEEVWQKSPNA
;
A
#
# COMPACT_ATOMS: atom_id res chain seq x y z
N MET A 1 -27.73 6.38 -6.28
CA MET A 1 -26.65 6.68 -7.24
C MET A 1 -25.75 7.71 -6.59
N ASN A 2 -24.55 7.35 -6.11
CA ASN A 2 -23.62 8.33 -5.54
C ASN A 2 -22.78 8.91 -6.69
N THR A 3 -23.17 10.09 -7.17
CA THR A 3 -22.37 10.84 -8.14
C THR A 3 -21.04 11.22 -7.48
N PRO A 4 -19.88 10.91 -8.07
CA PRO A 4 -18.60 11.33 -7.51
C PRO A 4 -18.57 12.87 -7.45
N THR A 5 -18.32 13.41 -6.27
CA THR A 5 -18.21 14.85 -6.05
C THR A 5 -16.91 15.36 -6.68
N ILE A 6 -17.03 16.04 -7.81
CA ILE A 6 -15.87 16.65 -8.50
C ILE A 6 -15.58 17.99 -7.83
N LYS A 7 -14.38 18.15 -7.26
CA LYS A 7 -13.88 19.42 -6.72
C LYS A 7 -12.79 19.98 -7.63
N ARG A 8 -12.96 21.22 -8.10
CA ARG A 8 -11.93 21.91 -8.88
C ARG A 8 -10.80 22.41 -7.97
N VAL A 9 -9.58 22.14 -8.37
CA VAL A 9 -8.35 22.59 -7.70
C VAL A 9 -7.44 23.27 -8.72
N ASN A 10 -6.71 24.30 -8.29
CA ASN A 10 -5.68 24.94 -9.11
C ASN A 10 -4.33 24.33 -8.75
N VAL A 11 -3.62 23.79 -9.74
CA VAL A 11 -2.29 23.20 -9.56
C VAL A 11 -1.35 23.76 -10.62
N THR A 12 -0.11 24.01 -10.23
CA THR A 12 0.95 24.44 -11.14
C THR A 12 1.72 23.20 -11.58
N LEU A 13 1.85 23.01 -12.89
CA LEU A 13 2.59 21.89 -13.48
C LEU A 13 3.65 22.44 -14.45
N PRO A 14 4.83 21.78 -14.56
CA PRO A 14 5.81 22.12 -15.58
C PRO A 14 5.21 22.05 -16.98
N THR A 15 5.66 22.94 -17.87
CA THR A 15 5.19 23.01 -19.26
C THR A 15 5.32 21.67 -19.99
N GLU A 16 6.41 20.94 -19.75
CA GLU A 16 6.60 19.62 -20.36
C GLU A 16 5.58 18.58 -19.86
N THR A 17 5.18 18.64 -18.59
CA THR A 17 4.12 17.78 -18.05
C THR A 17 2.77 18.10 -18.68
N LEU A 18 2.47 19.39 -18.92
CA LEU A 18 1.26 19.79 -19.63
C LEU A 18 1.26 19.32 -21.09
N ARG A 19 2.40 19.38 -21.78
CA ARG A 19 2.54 18.84 -23.14
C ARG A 19 2.32 17.34 -23.20
N LEU A 20 2.85 16.60 -22.23
CA LEU A 20 2.60 15.16 -22.11
C LEU A 20 1.12 14.89 -21.88
N LEU A 21 0.50 15.61 -20.95
CA LEU A 21 -0.93 15.52 -20.65
C LEU A 21 -1.78 15.76 -21.90
N ASP A 22 -1.44 16.76 -22.70
CA ASP A 22 -2.15 17.12 -23.93
C ASP A 22 -2.03 16.08 -25.05
N ARG A 23 -0.94 15.31 -25.05
CA ARG A 23 -0.73 14.22 -26.02
C ARG A 23 -1.54 12.96 -25.68
N VAL A 24 -1.73 12.69 -24.39
CA VAL A 24 -2.29 11.42 -23.91
C VAL A 24 -3.75 11.53 -23.46
N ALA A 25 -4.20 12.70 -23.02
CA ALA A 25 -5.58 12.91 -22.64
C ALA A 25 -6.43 13.19 -23.88
N GLN A 26 -7.58 12.51 -23.98
CA GLN A 26 -8.58 12.89 -24.97
C GLN A 26 -9.04 14.33 -24.72
N LYS A 27 -9.49 15.02 -25.77
CA LYS A 27 -9.95 16.41 -25.67
C LYS A 27 -11.05 16.52 -24.60
N GLY A 28 -10.77 17.22 -23.50
CA GLY A 28 -11.68 17.39 -22.37
C GLY A 28 -11.49 16.41 -21.19
N ASP A 29 -10.66 15.36 -21.31
CA ASP A 29 -10.41 14.36 -20.26
C ASP A 29 -9.12 14.61 -19.46
N ARG A 30 -8.64 15.86 -19.40
CA ARG A 30 -7.43 16.19 -18.62
C ARG A 30 -7.60 15.83 -17.14
N SER A 31 -8.75 16.16 -16.54
CA SER A 31 -9.04 15.86 -15.14
C SER A 31 -9.13 14.34 -14.87
N GLY A 32 -9.72 13.57 -15.78
CA GLY A 32 -9.81 12.12 -15.65
C GLY A 32 -8.44 11.45 -15.79
N PHE A 33 -7.59 11.94 -16.69
CA PHE A 33 -6.21 11.48 -16.78
C PHE A 33 -5.42 11.78 -15.49
N VAL A 34 -5.56 12.99 -14.94
CA VAL A 34 -4.89 13.36 -13.68
C VAL A 34 -5.36 12.49 -12.52
N ASP A 35 -6.67 12.21 -12.38
CA ASP A 35 -7.19 11.30 -11.34
C ASP A 35 -6.57 9.90 -11.47
N ARG A 36 -6.53 9.32 -12.69
CA ARG A 36 -5.90 8.02 -12.93
C ARG A 36 -4.41 8.03 -12.58
N ALA A 37 -3.68 9.07 -12.98
CA ALA A 37 -2.25 9.19 -12.70
C ALA A 37 -1.96 9.28 -11.19
N VAL A 38 -2.77 10.05 -10.45
CA VAL A 38 -2.63 10.17 -8.99
C VAL A 38 -2.92 8.84 -8.31
N ARG A 39 -4.01 8.15 -8.67
CA ARG A 39 -4.35 6.83 -8.11
C ARG A 39 -3.26 5.80 -8.38
N PHE A 40 -2.78 5.73 -9.62
CA PHE A 40 -1.69 4.84 -10.01
C PHE A 40 -0.43 5.12 -9.18
N TYR A 41 -0.03 6.39 -9.05
CA TYR A 41 1.14 6.74 -8.25
C TYR A 41 1.00 6.34 -6.78
N VAL A 42 -0.18 6.58 -6.18
CA VAL A 42 -0.45 6.19 -4.79
C VAL A 42 -0.46 4.67 -4.62
N GLU A 43 -1.03 3.92 -5.56
CA GLU A 43 -1.03 2.45 -5.49
C GLU A 43 0.39 1.88 -5.59
N GLU A 44 1.17 2.34 -6.56
CA GLU A 44 2.54 1.89 -6.78
C GLU A 44 3.48 2.28 -5.62
N THR A 45 3.40 3.51 -5.13
CA THR A 45 4.20 3.95 -3.98
C THR A 45 3.69 3.37 -2.66
N GLY A 46 2.39 3.11 -2.55
CA GLY A 46 1.74 2.54 -1.38
C GLY A 46 2.28 1.16 -1.03
N ARG A 47 2.42 0.27 -2.02
CA ARG A 47 2.99 -1.08 -1.81
C ARG A 47 4.42 -1.04 -1.29
N ALA A 48 5.26 -0.20 -1.88
CA ALA A 48 6.65 -0.04 -1.46
C ALA A 48 6.76 0.54 -0.03
N ASN A 49 5.95 1.56 0.27
CA ASN A 49 5.90 2.17 1.60
C ASN A 49 5.36 1.20 2.65
N LEU A 50 4.32 0.42 2.34
CA LEU A 50 3.79 -0.61 3.22
C LEU A 50 4.84 -1.67 3.53
N LYS A 51 5.54 -2.19 2.51
CA LYS A 51 6.63 -3.15 2.68
C LYS A 51 7.74 -2.59 3.59
N LYS A 52 8.09 -1.32 3.42
CA LYS A 52 9.08 -0.62 4.26
C LYS A 52 8.61 -0.50 5.71
N GLN A 53 7.33 -0.19 5.94
CA GLN A 53 6.74 -0.11 7.27
C GLN A 53 6.69 -1.48 7.95
N LEU A 54 6.23 -2.52 7.25
CA LEU A 54 6.21 -3.89 7.76
C LEU A 54 7.61 -4.37 8.15
N ARG A 55 8.62 -4.13 7.31
CA ARG A 55 10.01 -4.47 7.64
C ARG A 55 10.50 -3.75 8.90
N ARG A 56 10.19 -2.46 9.03
CA ARG A 56 10.55 -1.67 10.22
C ARG A 56 9.89 -2.21 11.48
N GLY A 57 8.59 -2.52 11.41
CA GLY A 57 7.85 -3.13 12.51
C GLY A 57 8.45 -4.48 12.93
N ALA A 58 8.67 -5.38 11.98
CA ALA A 58 9.26 -6.69 12.25
C ALA A 58 10.64 -6.58 12.93
N VAL A 59 11.51 -5.69 12.46
CA VAL A 59 12.82 -5.46 13.09
C VAL A 59 12.67 -4.85 14.49
N ALA A 60 11.78 -3.88 14.67
CA ALA A 60 11.56 -3.23 15.95
C ALA A 60 10.98 -4.18 17.01
N HIS A 61 10.17 -5.16 16.59
CA HIS A 61 9.50 -6.10 17.48
C HIS A 61 10.21 -7.45 17.61
N ALA A 62 11.23 -7.74 16.79
CA ALA A 62 11.92 -9.03 16.72
C ALA A 62 12.27 -9.64 18.09
N LYS A 63 12.80 -8.84 19.02
CA LYS A 63 13.17 -9.33 20.36
C LYS A 63 11.94 -9.77 21.18
N ARG A 64 10.87 -8.98 21.13
CA ARG A 64 9.61 -9.30 21.83
C ARG A 64 8.98 -10.53 21.21
N ASP A 65 8.90 -10.56 19.89
CA ASP A 65 8.27 -11.65 19.15
C ASP A 65 9.00 -12.98 19.38
N LEU A 66 10.34 -12.94 19.48
CA LEU A 66 11.15 -14.11 19.84
C LEU A 66 10.87 -14.58 21.27
N SER A 67 10.85 -13.68 22.26
CA SER A 67 10.53 -14.03 23.66
C SER A 67 9.16 -14.72 23.76
N ILE A 68 8.15 -14.17 23.09
CA ILE A 68 6.81 -14.76 23.06
C ILE A 68 6.86 -16.13 22.39
N ALA A 69 7.53 -16.28 21.25
CA ALA A 69 7.64 -17.58 20.60
C ALA A 69 8.31 -18.63 21.51
N GLU A 70 9.40 -18.27 22.20
CA GLU A 70 10.10 -19.14 23.13
C GLU A 70 9.24 -19.53 24.35
N GLU A 71 8.42 -18.61 24.87
CA GLU A 71 7.50 -18.87 25.97
C GLU A 71 6.38 -19.86 25.59
N TRP A 72 5.90 -19.79 24.35
CA TRP A 72 4.77 -20.62 23.88
C TRP A 72 5.21 -21.94 23.24
N PHE A 73 6.45 -22.06 22.77
CA PHE A 73 6.99 -23.25 22.09
C PHE A 73 6.78 -24.57 22.85
N PRO A 74 7.01 -24.65 24.19
CA PRO A 74 6.81 -25.90 24.93
C PRO A 74 5.35 -26.36 24.97
N LEU A 75 4.40 -25.41 24.97
CA LEU A 75 2.98 -25.69 25.02
C LEU A 75 2.46 -26.24 23.68
N GLU A 76 3.04 -25.77 22.57
CA GLU A 76 2.72 -26.26 21.22
C GLU A 76 3.29 -27.66 20.97
N GLU A 77 4.53 -27.91 21.41
CA GLU A 77 5.18 -29.22 21.28
C GLU A 77 4.38 -30.33 21.99
N GLU A 78 3.87 -30.06 23.19
CA GLU A 78 3.03 -31.00 23.93
C GLU A 78 1.70 -31.33 23.22
N VAL A 79 1.08 -30.36 22.54
CA VAL A 79 -0.20 -30.55 21.84
C VAL A 79 -0.02 -31.33 20.53
N TRP A 80 1.08 -31.07 19.83
CA TRP A 80 1.45 -31.80 18.61
C TRP A 80 1.81 -33.26 18.90
N GLN A 81 2.60 -33.51 19.95
CA GLN A 81 2.97 -34.86 20.40
C GLN A 81 1.76 -35.68 20.87
N LYS A 82 0.74 -35.03 21.45
CA LYS A 82 -0.50 -35.67 21.93
C LYS A 82 -1.55 -35.90 20.82
N SER A 83 -1.35 -35.38 19.62
CA SER A 83 -2.26 -35.53 18.48
C SER A 83 -1.63 -36.31 17.32
N PRO A 84 -1.36 -37.63 17.47
CA PRO A 84 -0.67 -38.38 16.42
C PRO A 84 -1.53 -38.73 15.19
N ASN A 85 -2.80 -38.31 15.12
CA ASN A 85 -3.70 -38.58 14.00
C ASN A 85 -4.42 -37.29 13.55
N ALA A 86 -3.81 -36.55 12.63
CA ALA A 86 -4.46 -35.59 11.75
C ALA A 86 -3.92 -35.77 10.33
#